data_AF-A0A3B8RJF8-F1
#
_entry.id   AF-A0A3B8RJF8-F1
#
_cell.length_a   1.000
_cell.length_b   1.000
_cell.length_c   1.000
_cell.angle_alpha   90.00
_cell.angle_beta   90.00
_cell.angle_gamma   90.00
#
_symmetry.space_group_name_H-M   'P 1'
#
loop_
_entity.id
_entity.type
_entity.pdbx_description
1 polymer ?
#
loop_
_entity_poly.entity_id
_entity_poly.type
_entity_poly.pdbx_seq_one_letter_code
_entity_poly.pdbx_strand_id
1 'polypeptide(L)'
;SGESFFSQALLHLRNVNSLSDFVMLEEFLQYDNNKQILLLHRALFGGGLRIKLIENDEIIMRIGPSIFFEHETYDLDNTAIHKNKINNARLNLYLTSLFNLQQGISFLSIIYVQPKFDNFNDLKILFDNALNFKLGDKVDFIIKLQMRYDSLPADNIEKFDLTTKMGLAINL
;
A
#
# COMPACT_ATOMS: atom_id res chain seq x y z
N SER A 1 -13.82 29.81 4.11
CA SER A 1 -13.85 28.34 4.23
C SER A 1 -12.51 27.82 3.78
N GLY A 2 -11.66 27.35 4.71
CA GLY A 2 -10.39 26.72 4.33
C GLY A 2 -10.66 25.28 3.94
N GLU A 3 -10.57 24.96 2.65
CA GLU A 3 -10.56 23.55 2.25
C GLU A 3 -9.26 22.91 2.74
N SER A 4 -9.39 21.77 3.42
CA SER A 4 -8.24 20.98 3.86
C SER A 4 -7.48 20.46 2.63
N PHE A 5 -6.28 20.98 2.38
CA PHE A 5 -5.35 20.46 1.36
C PHE A 5 -4.88 19.02 1.64
N PHE A 6 -5.15 18.47 2.83
CA PHE A 6 -4.92 17.06 3.14
C PHE A 6 -6.13 16.22 2.71
N SER A 7 -5.94 15.42 1.65
CA SER A 7 -6.95 14.47 1.14
C SER A 7 -6.73 13.03 1.61
N GLN A 8 -5.55 12.73 2.17
CA GLN A 8 -5.12 11.38 2.55
C GLN A 8 -4.18 11.43 3.77
N ALA A 9 -4.34 10.49 4.69
CA ALA A 9 -3.43 10.25 5.81
C ALA A 9 -3.20 8.75 5.96
N LEU A 10 -1.99 8.36 6.34
CA LEU A 10 -1.58 6.98 6.54
C LEU A 10 -0.68 6.88 7.77
N LEU A 11 -1.05 5.99 8.68
CA LEU A 11 -0.22 5.48 9.76
C LEU A 11 -0.01 3.99 9.50
N HIS A 12 1.24 3.52 9.53
CA HIS A 12 1.56 2.12 9.29
C HIS A 12 2.69 1.71 10.24
N LEU A 13 2.42 0.71 11.06
CA LEU A 13 3.36 0.06 11.95
C LEU A 13 3.55 -1.38 11.49
N ARG A 14 4.80 -1.83 11.45
CA ARG A 14 5.15 -3.20 11.07
C ARG A 14 6.32 -3.70 11.89
N ASN A 15 6.16 -4.87 12.48
CA ASN A 15 7.22 -5.59 13.16
C ASN A 15 7.60 -6.83 12.34
N VAL A 16 8.90 -7.11 12.24
CA VAL A 16 9.44 -8.20 11.41
C VAL A 16 10.52 -8.90 12.22
N ASN A 17 10.31 -10.19 12.50
CA ASN A 17 11.22 -11.02 13.27
C ASN A 17 11.77 -12.14 12.40
N SER A 18 13.09 -12.25 12.29
CA SER A 18 13.72 -13.32 11.53
C SER A 18 13.53 -14.67 12.22
N LEU A 19 12.98 -15.65 11.48
CA LEU A 19 12.94 -17.05 11.91
C LEU A 19 14.12 -17.84 11.34
N SER A 20 14.60 -17.44 10.16
CA SER A 20 15.81 -17.93 9.50
C SER A 20 16.36 -16.86 8.55
N ASP A 21 17.43 -17.17 7.83
CA ASP A 21 18.03 -16.25 6.84
C ASP A 21 17.08 -15.90 5.68
N PHE A 22 16.11 -16.78 5.40
CA PHE A 22 15.19 -16.64 4.26
C PHE A 22 13.76 -16.33 4.68
N VAL A 23 13.36 -16.64 5.92
CA VAL A 23 11.98 -16.54 6.38
C VAL A 23 11.89 -15.67 7.62
N MET A 24 10.98 -14.70 7.57
CA MET A 24 10.68 -13.79 8.67
C MET A 24 9.19 -13.88 9.00
N LEU A 25 8.86 -13.78 10.27
CA LEU A 25 7.50 -13.56 10.74
C LEU A 25 7.22 -12.05 10.73
N GLU A 26 6.05 -11.63 10.27
CA GLU A 26 5.65 -10.24 10.32
C GLU A 26 4.24 -10.04 10.88
N GLU A 27 4.07 -8.91 11.56
CA GLU A 27 2.80 -8.39 12.05
C GLU A 27 2.72 -6.91 11.71
N PHE A 28 1.53 -6.42 11.37
CA PHE A 28 1.34 -5.05 10.95
C PHE A 28 0.00 -4.49 11.39
N LEU A 29 0.02 -3.19 11.70
CA LEU A 29 -1.12 -2.35 12.00
C LEU A 29 -1.12 -1.18 11.03
N GLN A 30 -2.26 -0.88 10.44
CA GLN A 30 -2.39 0.27 9.56
C GLN A 30 -3.70 1.00 9.84
N TYR A 31 -3.62 2.32 9.76
CA TYR A 31 -4.77 3.21 9.77
C TYR A 31 -4.63 4.21 8.64
N ASP A 32 -5.66 4.34 7.81
CA ASP A 32 -5.65 5.31 6.72
C ASP A 32 -7.01 5.99 6.49
N ASN A 33 -6.97 7.09 5.77
CA ASN A 33 -8.12 7.75 5.19
C ASN A 33 -7.79 8.24 3.78
N ASN A 34 -8.80 8.33 2.94
CA ASN A 34 -8.65 8.83 1.58
C ASN A 34 -9.99 9.38 1.06
N LYS A 35 -10.10 10.70 1.02
CA LYS A 35 -11.31 11.39 0.55
C LYS A 35 -11.62 11.13 -0.92
N GLN A 36 -10.62 10.82 -1.75
CA GLN A 36 -10.82 10.57 -3.19
C GLN A 36 -11.61 9.29 -3.46
N ILE A 37 -11.64 8.36 -2.50
CA ILE A 37 -12.43 7.13 -2.54
C ILE A 37 -13.51 7.10 -1.48
N LEU A 38 -13.86 8.27 -0.93
CA LEU A 38 -14.85 8.42 0.14
C LEU A 38 -14.49 7.61 1.39
N LEU A 39 -13.23 7.22 1.59
CA LEU A 39 -12.80 6.42 2.73
C LEU A 39 -12.51 7.36 3.90
N LEU A 40 -13.44 7.43 4.85
CA LEU A 40 -13.30 8.24 6.06
C LEU A 40 -12.24 7.64 6.99
N HIS A 41 -12.34 6.34 7.22
CA HIS A 41 -11.48 5.61 8.13
C HIS A 41 -11.32 4.17 7.66
N ARG A 42 -10.08 3.68 7.65
CA ARG A 42 -9.80 2.25 7.64
C ARG A 42 -8.77 1.95 8.70
N ALA A 43 -9.04 0.91 9.48
CA ALA A 43 -8.08 0.33 10.41
C ALA A 43 -7.91 -1.14 10.05
N LEU A 44 -6.68 -1.63 9.99
CA LEU A 44 -6.40 -3.04 9.77
C LEU A 44 -5.28 -3.55 10.67
N PHE A 45 -5.37 -4.82 11.01
CA PHE A 45 -4.36 -5.58 11.73
C PHE A 45 -4.18 -6.93 11.06
N GLY A 46 -2.93 -7.32 10.85
CA GLY A 46 -2.64 -8.60 10.22
C GLY A 46 -1.24 -9.09 10.50
N GLY A 47 -0.96 -10.25 9.93
CA GLY A 47 0.34 -10.88 10.03
C GLY A 47 0.50 -12.02 9.04
N GLY A 48 1.74 -12.47 8.91
CA GLY A 48 2.09 -13.55 8.00
C GLY A 48 3.59 -13.75 7.93
N LEU A 49 4.06 -14.22 6.79
CA LEU A 49 5.45 -14.50 6.55
C LEU A 49 6.00 -13.55 5.50
N ARG A 50 7.28 -13.22 5.62
CA ARG A 50 8.07 -12.57 4.59
C ARG A 50 9.21 -13.48 4.20
N ILE A 51 9.31 -13.75 2.91
CA ILE A 51 10.28 -14.65 2.33
C ILE A 51 11.25 -13.82 1.49
N LYS A 52 12.55 -13.93 1.78
CA LYS A 52 13.63 -13.35 1.00
C LYS A 52 13.79 -14.18 -0.29
N LEU A 53 13.59 -13.55 -1.45
CA LEU A 53 13.77 -14.19 -2.75
C LEU A 53 15.18 -13.92 -3.30
N ILE A 54 15.56 -12.65 -3.34
CA ILE A 54 16.87 -12.18 -3.79
C ILE A 54 17.31 -11.05 -2.86
N GLU A 55 18.59 -11.04 -2.48
CA GLU A 55 19.19 -9.95 -1.74
C GLU A 55 20.66 -9.85 -2.11
N ASN A 56 21.00 -8.84 -2.89
CA ASN A 56 22.35 -8.44 -3.24
C ASN A 56 22.40 -6.91 -3.41
N ASP A 57 23.56 -6.38 -3.82
CA ASP A 57 23.78 -4.93 -3.92
C ASP A 57 22.93 -4.25 -5.00
N GLU A 58 22.48 -4.99 -6.02
CA GLU A 58 21.70 -4.44 -7.13
C GLU A 58 20.20 -4.64 -6.95
N ILE A 59 19.79 -5.76 -6.34
CA ILE A 59 18.40 -6.21 -6.30
C ILE A 59 18.06 -6.78 -4.93
N ILE A 60 16.97 -6.27 -4.36
CA ILE A 60 16.34 -6.85 -3.16
C ILE A 60 14.89 -7.16 -3.48
N MET A 61 14.52 -8.44 -3.43
CA MET A 61 13.16 -8.91 -3.65
C MET A 61 12.67 -9.76 -2.49
N ARG A 62 11.46 -9.47 -2.04
CA ARG A 62 10.78 -10.23 -0.98
C ARG A 62 9.32 -10.42 -1.33
N ILE A 63 8.79 -11.60 -1.03
CA ILE A 63 7.37 -11.93 -1.17
C ILE A 63 6.79 -12.21 0.21
N GLY A 64 5.56 -11.79 0.46
CA GLY A 64 4.93 -12.04 1.75
C GLY A 64 3.46 -12.42 1.65
N PRO A 65 3.11 -13.69 1.89
CA PRO A 65 1.73 -14.08 2.15
C PRO A 65 1.34 -13.72 3.59
N SER A 66 0.20 -13.08 3.77
CA SER A 66 -0.38 -12.70 5.06
C SER A 66 -1.90 -12.74 5.02
N ILE A 67 -2.50 -12.64 6.20
CA ILE A 67 -3.93 -12.41 6.40
C ILE A 67 -4.09 -11.17 7.27
N PHE A 68 -5.15 -10.40 7.04
CA PHE A 68 -5.49 -9.28 7.91
C PHE A 68 -7.01 -9.14 8.07
N PHE A 69 -7.40 -8.50 9.16
CA PHE A 69 -8.75 -8.02 9.40
C PHE A 69 -8.77 -6.50 9.21
N GLU A 70 -9.79 -5.99 8.53
CA GLU A 70 -9.98 -4.56 8.33
C GLU A 70 -11.39 -4.14 8.74
N HIS A 71 -11.47 -2.90 9.24
CA HIS A 71 -12.69 -2.15 9.43
C HIS A 71 -12.64 -0.90 8.54
N GLU A 72 -13.63 -0.72 7.67
CA GLU A 72 -13.74 0.40 6.75
C GLU A 72 -15.02 1.18 7.03
N THR A 73 -14.93 2.51 7.01
CA THR A 73 -16.06 3.44 7.06
C THR A 73 -15.96 4.42 5.89
N TYR A 74 -17.06 4.55 5.15
CA TYR A 74 -17.15 5.37 3.94
C TYR A 74 -18.11 6.55 4.11
N ASP A 75 -17.81 7.66 3.44
CA ASP A 75 -18.66 8.85 3.35
C ASP A 75 -19.70 8.64 2.25
N LEU A 76 -20.77 7.94 2.59
CA LEU A 76 -21.83 7.53 1.66
C LEU A 76 -23.20 7.99 2.14
N ASP A 77 -24.00 8.46 1.19
CA ASP A 77 -25.38 8.86 1.38
C ASP A 77 -26.28 7.66 1.73
N ASN A 78 -27.43 7.91 2.33
CA ASN A 78 -28.38 6.85 2.73
C ASN A 78 -28.98 6.06 1.55
N THR A 79 -28.81 6.54 0.32
CA THR A 79 -29.25 5.87 -0.91
C THR A 79 -28.16 4.99 -1.55
N ALA A 80 -26.95 4.96 -0.99
CA ALA A 80 -25.84 4.19 -1.52
C ALA A 80 -26.11 2.68 -1.45
N ILE A 81 -25.67 1.95 -2.48
CA ILE A 81 -25.74 0.49 -2.55
C ILE A 81 -24.59 -0.11 -1.73
N HIS A 82 -23.40 0.49 -1.82
CA HIS A 82 -22.25 0.09 -1.02
C HIS A 82 -22.51 0.40 0.46
N LYS A 83 -22.06 -0.52 1.32
CA LYS A 83 -22.24 -0.36 2.76
C LYS A 83 -21.31 0.74 3.26
N ASN A 84 -21.85 1.64 4.08
CA ASN A 84 -21.07 2.67 4.74
C ASN A 84 -20.00 2.05 5.68
N LYS A 85 -20.35 1.00 6.43
CA LYS A 85 -19.42 0.32 7.35
C LYS A 85 -19.23 -1.15 6.97
N ILE A 86 -17.97 -1.57 6.87
CA ILE A 86 -17.61 -2.91 6.44
C ILE A 86 -16.53 -3.48 7.36
N ASN A 87 -16.65 -4.77 7.69
CA ASN A 87 -15.58 -5.54 8.32
C ASN A 87 -15.24 -6.71 7.41
N ASN A 88 -13.96 -6.85 7.06
CA ASN A 88 -13.51 -7.93 6.19
C ASN A 88 -12.32 -8.65 6.82
N ALA A 89 -12.23 -9.95 6.53
CA ALA A 89 -10.96 -10.67 6.58
C ALA A 89 -10.45 -10.80 5.14
N ARG A 90 -9.19 -10.46 4.89
CA ARG A 90 -8.59 -10.54 3.56
C ARG A 90 -7.31 -11.36 3.61
N LEU A 91 -7.11 -12.15 2.56
CA LEU A 91 -5.78 -12.66 2.24
C LEU A 91 -4.98 -11.53 1.61
N ASN A 92 -3.67 -11.56 1.78
CA ASN A 92 -2.75 -10.59 1.24
C ASN A 92 -1.54 -11.32 0.68
N LEU A 93 -1.23 -11.07 -0.59
CA LEU A 93 0.05 -11.46 -1.16
C LEU A 93 0.71 -10.18 -1.66
N TYR A 94 1.93 -9.92 -1.18
CA TYR A 94 2.71 -8.81 -1.71
C TYR A 94 4.07 -9.22 -2.23
N LEU A 95 4.56 -8.45 -3.19
CA LEU A 95 5.91 -8.50 -3.71
C LEU A 95 6.52 -7.10 -3.55
N THR A 96 7.65 -7.02 -2.84
CA THR A 96 8.49 -5.82 -2.80
C THR A 96 9.75 -6.06 -3.63
N SER A 97 10.08 -5.14 -4.51
CA SER A 97 11.29 -5.17 -5.32
C SER A 97 11.98 -3.82 -5.27
N LEU A 98 13.23 -3.81 -4.84
CA LEU A 98 14.13 -2.65 -4.89
C LEU A 98 15.24 -2.96 -5.89
N PHE A 99 15.39 -2.09 -6.88
CA PHE A 99 16.44 -2.16 -7.90
C PHE A 99 17.33 -0.92 -7.80
N ASN A 100 18.62 -1.12 -7.59
CA ASN A 100 19.65 -0.10 -7.70
C ASN A 100 20.12 -0.08 -9.15
N LEU A 101 19.45 0.73 -9.99
CA LEU A 101 19.63 0.69 -11.45
C LEU A 101 21.01 1.18 -11.88
N GLN A 102 21.49 2.25 -11.25
CA GLN A 102 22.81 2.85 -11.47
C GLN A 102 23.14 3.80 -10.33
N GLN A 103 24.34 4.38 -10.32
CA GLN A 103 24.75 5.29 -9.25
C GLN A 103 23.80 6.47 -9.14
N GLY A 104 23.13 6.59 -7.99
CA GLY A 104 22.17 7.66 -7.73
C GLY A 104 20.76 7.42 -8.28
N ILE A 105 20.45 6.27 -8.87
CA ILE A 105 19.08 5.95 -9.33
C ILE A 105 18.62 4.62 -8.74
N SER A 106 17.48 4.64 -8.05
CA SER A 106 16.85 3.43 -7.52
C SER A 106 15.36 3.39 -7.85
N PHE A 107 14.84 2.18 -8.05
CA PHE A 107 13.45 1.93 -8.33
C PHE A 107 12.88 0.97 -7.28
N LEU A 108 11.86 1.42 -6.56
CA LEU A 108 11.09 0.62 -5.61
C LEU A 108 9.73 0.30 -6.23
N SER A 109 9.34 -0.96 -6.21
CA SER A 109 8.02 -1.42 -6.61
C SER A 109 7.42 -2.29 -5.52
N ILE A 110 6.18 -2.03 -5.17
CA ILE A 110 5.40 -2.84 -4.24
C ILE A 110 4.07 -3.18 -4.89
N ILE A 111 3.75 -4.47 -4.94
CA ILE A 111 2.50 -4.98 -5.49
C ILE A 111 1.77 -5.71 -4.37
N TYR A 112 0.49 -5.40 -4.17
CA TYR A 112 -0.41 -6.10 -3.26
C TYR A 112 -1.59 -6.69 -4.01
N VAL A 113 -1.93 -7.94 -3.71
CA VAL A 113 -3.14 -8.62 -4.19
C VAL A 113 -3.92 -9.09 -2.96
N GLN A 114 -5.12 -8.55 -2.78
CA GLN A 114 -5.87 -8.62 -1.53
C GLN A 114 -7.32 -9.09 -1.71
N PRO A 115 -7.55 -10.37 -2.06
CA PRO A 115 -8.90 -10.90 -2.15
C PRO A 115 -9.53 -11.03 -0.76
N LYS A 116 -10.83 -10.79 -0.66
CA LYS A 116 -11.60 -11.08 0.54
C LYS A 116 -11.64 -12.59 0.76
N PHE A 117 -11.41 -13.00 2.00
CA PHE A 117 -11.22 -14.40 2.38
C PHE A 117 -12.44 -15.30 2.05
N ASP A 118 -13.65 -14.77 2.20
CA ASP A 118 -14.92 -15.46 1.96
C ASP A 118 -15.57 -15.12 0.61
N ASN A 119 -14.98 -14.22 -0.19
CA ASN A 119 -15.47 -13.83 -1.51
C ASN A 119 -14.33 -13.32 -2.40
N PHE A 120 -13.72 -14.21 -3.18
CA PHE A 120 -12.61 -13.87 -4.08
C PHE A 120 -12.99 -12.92 -5.23
N ASN A 121 -14.28 -12.70 -5.50
CA ASN A 121 -14.73 -11.69 -6.44
C ASN A 121 -14.59 -10.26 -5.87
N ASP A 122 -14.44 -10.11 -4.55
CA ASP A 122 -14.04 -8.87 -3.88
C ASP A 122 -12.51 -8.84 -3.79
N LEU A 123 -11.90 -8.28 -4.83
CA LEU A 123 -10.47 -8.16 -5.02
C LEU A 123 -10.02 -6.70 -5.01
N LYS A 124 -9.02 -6.41 -4.17
CA LYS A 124 -8.26 -5.16 -4.18
C LYS A 124 -6.83 -5.43 -4.66
N ILE A 125 -6.31 -4.61 -5.57
CA ILE A 125 -4.92 -4.66 -6.03
C ILE A 125 -4.32 -3.26 -5.90
N LEU A 126 -3.08 -3.18 -5.40
CA LEU A 126 -2.31 -1.95 -5.32
C LEU A 126 -0.94 -2.15 -5.93
N PHE A 127 -0.56 -1.28 -6.86
CA PHE A 127 0.80 -1.11 -7.33
C PHE A 127 1.31 0.23 -6.85
N ASP A 128 2.35 0.25 -6.03
CA ASP A 128 2.99 1.45 -5.51
C ASP A 128 4.45 1.45 -5.96
N ASN A 129 4.80 2.36 -6.87
CA ASN A 129 6.10 2.44 -7.48
C ASN A 129 6.74 3.79 -7.16
N ALA A 130 8.03 3.81 -6.87
CA ALA A 130 8.81 5.01 -6.66
C ALA A 130 10.14 4.93 -7.41
N LEU A 131 10.40 5.92 -8.25
CA LEU A 131 11.69 6.13 -8.89
C LEU A 131 12.40 7.28 -8.17
N ASN A 132 13.56 7.00 -7.61
CA ASN A 132 14.36 7.93 -6.83
C ASN A 132 15.64 8.31 -7.58
N PHE A 133 15.93 9.60 -7.63
CA PHE A 133 17.12 10.19 -8.23
C PHE A 133 17.87 11.00 -7.17
N LYS A 134 19.09 10.61 -6.83
CA LYS A 134 19.98 11.43 -5.99
C LYS A 134 20.42 12.65 -6.78
N LEU A 135 20.06 13.84 -6.29
CA LEU A 135 20.52 15.11 -6.87
C LEU A 135 21.83 15.59 -6.25
N GLY A 136 22.21 15.03 -5.10
CA GLY A 136 23.44 15.27 -4.36
C GLY A 136 23.40 14.51 -3.04
N ASP A 137 24.24 14.87 -2.08
CA ASP A 137 24.34 14.13 -0.81
C ASP A 137 23.13 14.32 0.11
N LYS A 138 22.39 15.42 -0.05
CA LYS A 138 21.33 15.85 0.88
C LYS A 138 19.92 15.89 0.28
N VAL A 139 19.81 15.75 -1.04
CA VAL A 139 18.54 15.95 -1.74
C VAL A 139 18.34 14.89 -2.78
N ASP A 140 17.16 14.29 -2.74
CA ASP A 140 16.68 13.30 -3.67
C ASP A 140 15.42 13.83 -4.38
N PHE A 141 15.25 13.51 -5.66
CA PHE A 141 14.02 13.71 -6.40
C PHE A 141 13.28 12.39 -6.57
N ILE A 142 12.01 12.36 -6.18
CA ILE A 142 11.19 11.15 -6.15
C ILE A 142 9.99 11.34 -7.06
N ILE A 143 9.77 10.37 -7.95
CA ILE A 143 8.55 10.21 -8.73
C ILE A 143 7.83 8.98 -8.19
N LYS A 144 6.61 9.15 -7.67
CA LYS A 144 5.73 8.06 -7.22
C LYS A 144 4.59 7.85 -8.21
N LEU A 145 4.31 6.59 -8.52
CA LEU A 145 3.20 6.15 -9.34
C LEU A 145 2.42 5.08 -8.59
N GLN A 146 1.19 5.40 -8.23
CA GLN A 146 0.28 4.49 -7.56
C GLN A 146 -0.87 4.12 -8.49
N MET A 147 -1.10 2.83 -8.69
CA MET A 147 -2.27 2.28 -9.37
C MET A 147 -3.07 1.46 -8.38
N ARG A 148 -4.36 1.75 -8.25
CA ARG A 148 -5.28 1.00 -7.42
C ARG A 148 -6.36 0.39 -8.30
N TYR A 149 -6.65 -0.88 -8.06
CA TYR A 149 -7.83 -1.54 -8.58
C TYR A 149 -8.68 -2.06 -7.43
N ASP A 150 -9.96 -1.71 -7.44
CA ASP A 150 -10.97 -2.27 -6.54
C ASP A 150 -12.11 -2.82 -7.41
N SER A 151 -12.36 -4.13 -7.28
CA SER A 151 -13.42 -4.80 -8.01
C SER A 151 -14.84 -4.38 -7.58
N LEU A 152 -14.99 -3.94 -6.32
CA LEU A 152 -16.24 -3.55 -5.67
C LEU A 152 -16.04 -2.23 -4.90
N PRO A 153 -15.72 -1.13 -5.61
CA PRO A 153 -15.49 0.16 -4.96
C PRO A 153 -16.79 0.74 -4.39
N ALA A 154 -16.64 1.80 -3.58
CA ALA A 154 -17.76 2.62 -3.13
C ALA A 154 -18.54 3.22 -4.31
N ASP A 155 -19.82 3.58 -4.09
CA ASP A 155 -20.67 4.16 -5.13
C ASP A 155 -19.99 5.38 -5.79
N ASN A 156 -20.11 5.47 -7.12
CA ASN A 156 -19.52 6.54 -7.94
C ASN A 156 -17.98 6.63 -7.93
N ILE A 157 -17.29 5.64 -7.34
CA ILE A 157 -15.83 5.51 -7.43
C ILE A 157 -15.48 4.52 -8.53
N GLU A 158 -14.57 4.94 -9.42
CA GLU A 158 -14.07 4.09 -10.48
C GLU A 158 -13.29 2.90 -9.93
N LYS A 159 -13.41 1.75 -10.61
CA LYS A 159 -12.68 0.53 -10.23
C LYS A 159 -11.17 0.70 -10.33
N PHE A 160 -10.70 1.61 -11.19
CA PHE A 160 -9.28 1.86 -11.42
C PHE A 160 -8.94 3.32 -11.14
N ASP A 161 -7.86 3.55 -10.40
CA ASP A 161 -7.33 4.87 -10.08
C ASP A 161 -5.81 4.89 -10.32
N LEU A 162 -5.35 5.97 -10.94
CA LEU A 162 -3.95 6.25 -11.16
C LEU A 162 -3.59 7.59 -10.50
N THR A 163 -2.66 7.55 -9.57
CA THR A 163 -2.13 8.74 -8.90
C THR A 163 -0.63 8.86 -9.13
N THR A 164 -0.19 9.99 -9.66
CA THR A 164 1.23 10.34 -9.82
C THR A 164 1.58 11.48 -8.88
N LYS A 165 2.69 11.35 -8.13
CA LYS A 165 3.22 12.39 -7.25
C LYS A 165 4.71 12.61 -7.56
N MET A 166 5.15 13.85 -7.59
CA MET A 166 6.57 14.20 -7.73
C MET A 166 6.96 15.06 -6.53
N GLY A 167 8.17 14.87 -6.00
CA GLY A 167 8.62 15.62 -4.83
C GLY A 167 10.11 15.53 -4.59
N LEU A 168 10.58 16.35 -3.66
CA LEU A 168 11.96 16.32 -3.16
C LEU A 168 11.97 15.71 -1.76
N ALA A 169 12.94 14.84 -1.49
CA ALA A 169 13.26 14.34 -0.16
C ALA A 169 14.57 14.95 0.31
N ILE A 170 14.59 15.41 1.56
CA ILE A 170 15.78 15.97 2.21
C ILE A 170 16.34 14.89 3.13
N ASN A 171 17.57 14.48 2.86
CA ASN A 171 18.32 13.55 3.69
C ASN A 171 19.06 14.37 4.75
N LEU A 172 18.72 14.14 6.04
CA LEU A 172 19.33 14.81 7.20
C LEU A 172 20.59 14.09 7.68
#